data_AF-A0A7S2A955-F1
#
_entry.id   AF-A0A7S2A955-F1
#
_cell.length_a   1.000
_cell.length_b   1.000
_cell.length_c   1.000
_cell.angle_alpha   90.00
_cell.angle_beta   90.00
_cell.angle_gamma   90.00
#
_symmetry.space_group_name_H-M   'P 1'
#
loop_
_entity.id
_entity.type
_entity.pdbx_description
1 polymer ?
#
loop_
_entity_poly.entity_id
_entity_poly.type
_entity_poly.pdbx_seq_one_letter_code
_entity_poly.pdbx_strand_id
1 'polypeptide(L)'
;GGSPPSHFDLLGLGIVSVPVIRTSAPLLFMVLAHGLYVNACMKGEECIPTTWDVFYEKWGYMLIYWNLAGVPFSYGYSTLYLLNRSRNGDPVVHGTAYTTALFAMLLGAYYVWDTANSQKNRFRMMERGTYVERRTFPQLPWGTLKNPTYITTQHGNKLLTGGWWGVARKIHYTADLTMALSWGLITGFESPVPYFYFLFFAIVLSH
;
A
#
# COMPACT_ATOMS: atom_id res chain seq x y z
N GLY A 1 -7.63 36.82 19.51
CA GLY A 1 -8.35 36.09 18.47
C GLY A 1 -7.82 36.52 17.13
N GLY A 2 -6.89 35.76 16.54
CA GLY A 2 -6.41 35.98 15.19
C GLY A 2 -6.63 34.69 14.42
N SER A 3 -7.31 34.76 13.28
CA SER A 3 -7.38 33.64 12.35
C SER A 3 -5.96 33.23 11.95
N PRO A 4 -5.59 31.94 11.98
CA PRO A 4 -4.29 31.52 11.50
C PRO A 4 -4.13 31.96 10.03
N PRO A 5 -2.90 32.34 9.62
CA PRO A 5 -2.66 32.84 8.27
C PRO A 5 -3.13 31.81 7.23
N SER A 6 -3.80 32.26 6.17
CA SER A 6 -4.28 31.40 5.08
C SER A 6 -3.17 30.93 4.16
N HIS A 7 -1.99 31.56 4.21
CA HIS A 7 -0.83 31.23 3.41
C HIS A 7 0.43 31.13 4.28
N PHE A 8 1.24 30.09 4.04
CA PHE A 8 2.57 29.91 4.58
C PHE A 8 3.58 30.25 3.49
N ASP A 9 4.51 31.14 3.81
CA ASP A 9 5.61 31.49 2.93
C ASP A 9 6.76 30.49 3.14
N LEU A 10 6.90 29.55 2.22
CA LEU A 10 7.82 28.41 2.36
C LEU A 10 9.28 28.84 2.54
N LEU A 11 9.65 30.02 2.02
CA LEU A 11 11.02 30.54 2.03
C LEU A 11 11.15 31.89 2.74
N GLY A 12 10.06 32.48 3.25
CA GLY A 12 10.08 33.81 3.89
C GLY A 12 10.40 34.96 2.93
N LEU A 13 10.32 34.73 1.62
CA LEU A 13 10.72 35.66 0.56
C LEU A 13 9.52 36.22 -0.22
N GLY A 14 8.28 35.80 0.08
CA GLY A 14 7.05 36.25 -0.57
C GLY A 14 6.85 35.74 -2.00
N ILE A 15 7.73 34.84 -2.49
CA ILE A 15 7.74 34.38 -3.89
C ILE A 15 6.77 33.20 -4.12
N VAL A 16 6.59 32.34 -3.11
CA VAL A 16 5.71 31.15 -3.19
C VAL A 16 4.86 31.08 -1.93
N SER A 17 3.61 31.56 -2.02
CA SER A 17 2.62 31.47 -0.95
C SER A 17 1.84 30.16 -1.07
N VAL A 18 2.14 29.19 -0.21
CA VAL A 18 1.40 27.92 -0.18
C VAL A 18 0.23 28.07 0.77
N PRO A 19 -1.02 27.74 0.39
CA PRO A 19 -2.13 27.77 1.33
C PRO A 19 -1.83 26.87 2.54
N VAL A 20 -2.10 27.35 3.76
CA VAL A 20 -1.89 26.57 4.98
C VAL A 20 -2.79 25.34 4.93
N ILE A 21 -2.19 24.18 4.70
CA ILE A 21 -2.87 22.90 4.80
C ILE A 21 -3.10 22.64 6.28
N ARG A 22 -4.36 22.58 6.71
CA ARG A 22 -4.69 22.08 8.04
C ARG A 22 -4.42 20.58 8.03
N THR A 23 -3.30 20.17 8.62
CA THR A 23 -2.94 18.76 8.77
C THR A 23 -4.03 18.05 9.58
N SER A 24 -4.81 17.22 8.89
CA SER A 24 -5.86 16.40 9.50
C SER A 24 -5.38 14.97 9.68
N ALA A 25 -5.95 14.25 10.65
CA ALA A 25 -5.59 12.84 10.87
C ALA A 25 -5.79 11.97 9.61
N PRO A 26 -6.83 12.19 8.77
CA PRO A 26 -6.95 11.54 7.46
C PRO A 26 -5.78 11.79 6.49
N LEU A 27 -5.23 13.00 6.45
CA LEU A 27 -4.07 13.29 5.60
C LEU A 27 -2.81 12.58 6.10
N LEU A 28 -2.58 12.56 7.41
CA LEU A 28 -1.47 11.82 8.01
C LEU A 28 -1.60 10.31 7.77
N PHE A 29 -2.82 9.79 7.83
CA PHE A 29 -3.12 8.40 7.49
C PHE A 29 -2.71 8.08 6.05
N MET A 30 -3.09 8.92 5.08
CA MET A 30 -2.73 8.70 3.67
C MET A 30 -1.22 8.79 3.42
N VAL A 31 -0.53 9.73 4.08
CA VAL A 31 0.94 9.83 4.00
C VAL A 31 1.59 8.56 4.54
N LEU A 32 1.14 8.05 5.69
CA LEU A 32 1.62 6.79 6.24
C LEU A 32 1.33 5.63 5.29
N ALA A 33 0.11 5.54 4.77
CA ALA A 33 -0.33 4.48 3.88
C ALA A 33 0.50 4.40 2.59
N HIS A 34 0.64 5.53 1.89
CA HIS A 34 1.48 5.62 0.68
C HIS A 34 2.96 5.36 1.00
N GLY A 35 3.45 5.89 2.12
CA GLY A 35 4.82 5.67 2.58
C GLY A 35 5.13 4.19 2.85
N LEU A 36 4.24 3.49 3.55
CA LEU A 36 4.36 2.05 3.82
C LEU A 36 4.33 1.24 2.52
N TYR A 37 3.41 1.54 1.61
CA TYR A 37 3.27 0.83 0.34
C TYR A 37 4.50 0.98 -0.54
N VAL A 38 4.96 2.22 -0.76
CA VAL A 38 6.17 2.52 -1.54
C VAL A 38 7.40 1.88 -0.89
N ASN A 39 7.53 2.01 0.43
CA ASN A 39 8.64 1.40 1.16
C ASN A 39 8.70 -0.12 0.97
N ALA A 40 7.57 -0.82 1.01
CA ALA A 40 7.54 -2.26 0.78
C ALA A 40 7.95 -2.64 -0.65
N CYS A 41 7.52 -1.89 -1.66
CA CYS A 41 7.95 -2.10 -3.04
C CYS A 41 9.47 -1.89 -3.20
N MET A 42 10.03 -0.83 -2.60
CA MET A 42 11.48 -0.57 -2.65
C MET A 42 12.28 -1.61 -1.88
N LYS A 43 11.76 -2.03 -0.72
CA LYS A 43 12.37 -3.05 0.13
C LYS A 43 12.40 -4.43 -0.53
N GLY A 44 11.35 -4.77 -1.25
CA GLY A 44 11.15 -6.06 -1.92
C GLY A 44 11.42 -6.01 -3.42
N GLU A 45 12.25 -5.08 -3.87
CA GLU A 45 12.59 -4.87 -5.28
C GLU A 45 13.03 -6.17 -5.97
N GLU A 46 13.81 -7.02 -5.31
CA GLU A 46 14.26 -8.32 -5.81
C GLU A 46 13.13 -9.32 -6.08
N CYS A 47 11.94 -9.05 -5.55
CA CYS A 47 10.76 -9.87 -5.77
C CYS A 47 9.97 -9.41 -7.01
N ILE A 48 10.14 -8.16 -7.46
CA ILE A 48 9.42 -7.57 -8.60
C ILE A 48 9.72 -8.31 -9.91
N PRO A 49 10.96 -8.70 -10.22
CA PRO A 49 11.23 -9.43 -11.46
C PRO A 49 10.41 -10.71 -11.60
N THR A 50 9.91 -11.30 -10.49
CA THR A 50 9.11 -12.53 -10.48
C THR A 50 7.61 -12.34 -10.67
N THR A 51 7.15 -11.09 -10.86
CA THR A 51 5.74 -10.79 -11.09
C THR A 51 5.33 -11.15 -12.52
N TRP A 52 4.01 -11.24 -12.72
CA TRP A 52 3.42 -11.60 -14.00
C TRP A 52 3.79 -10.60 -15.11
N ASP A 53 3.69 -9.31 -14.79
CA ASP A 53 3.98 -8.19 -15.70
C ASP A 53 5.40 -8.26 -16.29
N VAL A 54 6.39 -8.72 -15.51
CA VAL A 54 7.78 -8.82 -15.96
C VAL A 54 8.06 -10.14 -16.69
N PHE A 55 7.52 -11.26 -16.20
CA PHE A 55 7.84 -12.58 -16.77
C PHE A 55 7.04 -12.95 -18.03
N TYR A 56 5.77 -12.54 -18.11
CA TYR A 56 4.83 -13.07 -19.09
C TYR A 56 4.18 -12.00 -19.96
N GLU A 57 3.98 -10.80 -19.44
CA GLU A 57 3.27 -9.76 -20.18
C GLU A 57 4.19 -9.05 -21.18
N LYS A 58 3.65 -8.80 -22.38
CA LYS A 58 4.40 -8.11 -23.44
C LYS A 58 4.29 -6.61 -23.24
N TRP A 59 5.44 -5.94 -23.32
CA TRP A 59 5.49 -4.48 -23.27
C TRP A 59 4.61 -3.85 -24.36
N GLY A 60 3.76 -2.89 -23.97
CA GLY A 60 2.80 -2.27 -24.87
C GLY A 60 2.03 -1.15 -24.18
N TYR A 61 1.06 -0.57 -24.90
CA TYR A 61 0.31 0.59 -24.44
C TYR A 61 -0.34 0.40 -23.06
N MET A 62 -0.93 -0.78 -22.80
CA MET A 62 -1.59 -1.08 -21.53
C MET A 62 -0.62 -0.95 -20.34
N LEU A 63 0.54 -1.62 -20.39
CA LEU A 63 1.58 -1.52 -19.37
C LEU A 63 2.16 -0.11 -19.25
N ILE A 64 2.40 0.59 -20.37
CA ILE A 64 2.92 1.97 -20.36
C ILE A 64 1.92 2.91 -19.65
N TYR A 65 0.66 2.84 -20.04
CA TYR A 65 -0.41 3.68 -19.49
C TYR A 65 -0.55 3.46 -17.99
N TRP A 66 -0.62 2.20 -17.53
CA TRP A 66 -0.80 1.91 -16.12
C TRP A 66 0.39 2.32 -15.26
N ASN A 67 1.62 2.15 -15.76
CA ASN A 67 2.82 2.56 -15.03
C ASN A 67 3.00 4.09 -14.95
N LEU A 68 2.68 4.84 -16.02
CA LEU A 68 2.94 6.28 -16.09
C LEU A 68 1.74 7.16 -15.70
N ALA A 69 0.52 6.69 -15.93
CA ALA A 69 -0.69 7.47 -15.70
C ALA A 69 -1.67 6.77 -14.76
N GLY A 70 -2.01 5.52 -15.05
CA GLY A 70 -3.03 4.77 -14.30
C GLY A 70 -2.74 4.74 -12.80
N VAL A 71 -1.63 4.13 -12.37
CA VAL A 71 -1.26 4.02 -10.96
C VAL A 71 -1.04 5.39 -10.30
N PRO A 72 -0.16 6.29 -10.78
CA PRO A 72 0.15 7.52 -10.04
C PRO A 72 -1.04 8.46 -9.88
N PHE A 73 -1.93 8.56 -10.88
CA PHE A 73 -3.09 9.45 -10.79
C PHE A 73 -4.27 8.81 -10.05
N SER A 74 -4.51 7.50 -10.20
CA SER A 74 -5.64 6.85 -9.52
C SER A 74 -5.37 6.52 -8.05
N TYR A 75 -4.14 6.14 -7.68
CA TYR A 75 -3.80 5.81 -6.29
C TYR A 75 -3.71 7.08 -5.42
N GLY A 76 -3.62 8.26 -6.05
CA GLY A 76 -3.62 9.55 -5.40
C GLY A 76 -5.02 10.13 -5.12
N TYR A 77 -6.12 9.51 -5.59
CA TYR A 77 -7.47 10.09 -5.48
C TYR A 77 -7.89 10.39 -4.05
N SER A 78 -7.64 9.49 -3.09
CA SER A 78 -7.96 9.74 -1.68
C SER A 78 -7.21 10.94 -1.11
N THR A 79 -5.91 11.05 -1.40
CA THR A 79 -5.06 12.16 -0.94
C THR A 79 -5.47 13.49 -1.57
N LEU A 80 -5.73 13.49 -2.89
CA LEU A 80 -6.18 14.68 -3.61
C LEU A 80 -7.55 15.17 -3.12
N TYR A 81 -8.48 14.24 -2.87
CA TYR A 81 -9.79 14.56 -2.31
C TYR A 81 -9.66 15.22 -0.94
N LEU A 82 -8.90 14.61 -0.02
CA LEU A 82 -8.67 15.16 1.33
C LEU A 82 -7.96 16.53 1.29
N LEU A 83 -6.97 16.68 0.41
CA LEU A 83 -6.22 17.93 0.25
C LEU A 83 -7.13 19.06 -0.26
N ASN A 84 -7.96 18.78 -1.26
CA ASN A 84 -8.88 19.77 -1.80
C ASN A 84 -9.94 20.20 -0.78
N ARG A 85 -10.50 19.24 -0.03
CA ARG A 85 -11.44 19.52 1.08
C ARG A 85 -10.80 20.39 2.16
N SER A 86 -9.57 20.07 2.56
CA SER A 86 -8.82 20.89 3.52
C SER A 86 -8.52 22.31 3.01
N ARG A 87 -8.19 22.48 1.72
CA ARG A 87 -7.91 23.79 1.12
C ARG A 87 -9.16 24.67 1.03
N ASN A 88 -10.31 24.05 0.80
CA ASN A 88 -11.60 24.73 0.70
C ASN A 88 -12.22 25.07 2.08
N GLY A 89 -11.49 24.81 3.18
CA GLY A 89 -11.93 25.15 4.53
C GLY A 89 -12.88 24.13 5.17
N ASP A 90 -13.10 22.97 4.53
CA ASP A 90 -13.95 21.89 5.02
C ASP A 90 -13.16 20.57 5.15
N PRO A 91 -12.20 20.50 6.09
CA PRO A 91 -11.37 19.31 6.26
C PRO A 91 -12.21 18.14 6.77
N VAL A 92 -12.00 16.96 6.19
CA VAL A 92 -12.58 15.72 6.70
C VAL A 92 -11.99 15.43 8.09
N VAL A 93 -12.87 15.31 9.08
CA VAL A 93 -12.52 14.97 10.47
C VAL A 93 -13.46 13.86 10.93
N HIS A 94 -12.88 12.82 11.50
CA HIS A 94 -13.64 11.70 12.08
C HIS A 94 -13.42 11.66 13.59
N GLY A 95 -14.29 10.93 14.29
CA GLY A 95 -14.08 10.63 15.70
C GLY A 95 -12.76 9.88 15.94
N THR A 96 -12.15 10.11 17.10
CA THR A 96 -10.85 9.51 17.47
C THR A 96 -10.89 7.98 17.43
N ALA A 97 -11.98 7.36 17.89
CA ALA A 97 -12.16 5.91 17.86
C ALA A 97 -12.18 5.35 16.43
N TYR A 98 -12.89 6.01 15.51
CA TYR A 98 -12.95 5.61 14.10
C TYR A 98 -11.57 5.74 13.44
N THR A 99 -10.91 6.88 13.66
CA THR A 99 -9.59 7.15 13.09
C THR A 99 -8.56 6.13 13.58
N THR A 100 -8.52 5.88 14.89
CA THR A 100 -7.59 4.89 15.48
C THR A 100 -7.87 3.47 14.99
N ALA A 101 -9.13 3.08 14.82
CA ALA A 101 -9.48 1.79 14.22
C ALA A 101 -8.98 1.65 12.78
N LEU A 102 -9.05 2.71 11.96
CA LEU A 102 -8.51 2.70 10.61
C LEU A 102 -6.98 2.60 10.59
N PHE A 103 -6.28 3.34 11.45
CA PHE A 103 -4.82 3.19 11.60
C PHE A 103 -4.42 1.77 12.00
N ALA A 104 -5.15 1.17 12.95
CA ALA A 104 -4.92 -0.21 13.36
C ALA A 104 -5.19 -1.20 12.21
N MET A 105 -6.27 -0.99 11.45
CA MET A 105 -6.59 -1.79 10.25
C MET A 105 -5.48 -1.71 9.21
N LEU A 106 -4.99 -0.50 8.89
CA LEU A 106 -3.90 -0.28 7.94
C LEU A 106 -2.62 -0.98 8.38
N LEU A 107 -2.20 -0.78 9.63
CA LEU A 107 -0.95 -1.38 10.14
C LEU A 107 -1.03 -2.90 10.26
N GLY A 108 -2.18 -3.43 10.69
CA GLY A 108 -2.42 -4.87 10.76
C GLY A 108 -2.43 -5.51 9.37
N ALA A 109 -3.15 -4.91 8.42
CA ALA A 109 -3.18 -5.38 7.04
C ALA A 109 -1.80 -5.28 6.37
N TYR A 110 -1.07 -4.18 6.57
CA TYR A 110 0.29 -4.02 6.09
C TYR A 110 1.23 -5.09 6.66
N TYR A 111 1.15 -5.38 7.96
CA TYR A 111 1.95 -6.44 8.57
C TYR A 111 1.72 -7.79 7.91
N VAL A 112 0.46 -8.18 7.71
CA VAL A 112 0.09 -9.43 7.04
C VAL A 112 0.59 -9.43 5.60
N TRP A 113 0.33 -8.36 4.84
CA TRP A 113 0.70 -8.27 3.43
C TRP A 113 2.22 -8.32 3.21
N ASP A 114 2.99 -7.53 3.97
CA ASP A 114 4.44 -7.44 3.86
C ASP A 114 5.12 -8.75 4.25
N THR A 115 4.71 -9.34 5.39
CA THR A 115 5.30 -10.60 5.86
C THR A 115 4.83 -11.79 5.03
N ALA A 116 3.58 -11.87 4.57
CA ALA A 116 3.11 -12.96 3.71
C ALA A 116 3.81 -12.99 2.35
N ASN A 117 4.02 -11.82 1.73
CA ASN A 117 4.81 -11.73 0.50
C ASN A 117 6.28 -12.10 0.74
N SER A 118 6.88 -11.60 1.83
CA SER A 118 8.24 -11.99 2.22
C SER A 118 8.38 -13.50 2.41
N GLN A 119 7.44 -14.15 3.11
CA GLN A 119 7.48 -15.59 3.36
C GLN A 119 7.44 -16.39 2.04
N LYS A 120 6.57 -16.01 1.10
CA LYS A 120 6.48 -16.66 -0.22
C LYS A 120 7.76 -16.52 -1.02
N ASN A 121 8.24 -15.28 -1.17
CA ASN A 121 9.35 -14.99 -2.05
C ASN A 121 10.65 -15.56 -1.49
N ARG A 122 10.89 -15.39 -0.18
CA ARG A 122 12.06 -15.95 0.50
C ARG A 122 12.04 -17.47 0.53
N PHE A 123 10.87 -18.11 0.69
CA PHE A 123 10.75 -19.57 0.57
C PHE A 123 11.24 -20.06 -0.80
N ARG A 124 10.80 -19.43 -1.89
CA ARG A 124 11.25 -19.78 -3.25
C ARG A 124 12.72 -19.47 -3.49
N MET A 125 13.23 -18.37 -2.96
CA MET A 125 14.65 -18.04 -3.06
C MET A 125 15.53 -19.03 -2.30
N MET A 126 15.12 -19.45 -1.09
CA MET A 126 15.82 -20.47 -0.32
C MET A 126 15.79 -21.83 -1.03
N GLU A 127 14.65 -22.22 -1.62
CA GLU A 127 14.53 -23.45 -2.42
C GLU A 127 15.51 -23.46 -3.61
N ARG A 128 15.73 -22.30 -4.23
CA ARG A 128 16.64 -22.13 -5.38
C ARG A 128 18.10 -21.86 -4.99
N GLY A 129 18.40 -21.69 -3.71
CA GLY A 129 19.73 -21.28 -3.23
C GLY A 129 20.12 -19.84 -3.60
N THR A 130 19.15 -18.99 -3.96
CA THR A 130 19.37 -17.59 -4.38
C THR A 130 18.97 -16.57 -3.31
N TYR A 131 18.74 -17.01 -2.07
CA TYR A 131 18.33 -16.11 -0.99
C TYR A 131 19.45 -15.15 -0.60
N VAL A 132 19.17 -13.85 -0.75
CA VAL A 132 20.03 -12.76 -0.28
C VAL A 132 19.26 -11.97 0.76
N GLU A 133 19.79 -11.92 1.99
CA GLU A 133 19.19 -11.12 3.04
C GLU A 133 19.52 -9.63 2.84
N ARG A 134 18.51 -8.82 2.50
CA ARG A 134 18.66 -7.38 2.37
C ARG A 134 18.45 -6.67 3.70
N ARG A 135 19.38 -5.77 4.04
CA ARG A 135 19.32 -4.88 5.20
C ARG A 135 18.60 -3.58 4.85
N THR A 136 17.31 -3.70 4.55
CA THR A 136 16.41 -2.59 4.26
C THR A 136 15.59 -2.24 5.50
N PHE A 137 15.14 -1.00 5.63
CA PHE A 137 14.42 -0.53 6.82
C PHE A 137 13.00 -0.05 6.45
N PRO A 138 11.96 -0.39 7.22
CA PRO A 138 11.87 -1.44 8.25
C PRO A 138 11.62 -2.84 7.64
N GLN A 139 12.35 -3.85 8.14
CA GLN A 139 12.03 -5.27 7.94
C GLN A 139 11.15 -5.76 9.08
N LEU A 140 9.95 -6.23 8.75
CA LEU A 140 9.04 -6.74 9.77
C LEU A 140 9.49 -8.12 10.27
N PRO A 141 9.32 -8.41 11.57
CA PRO A 141 9.62 -9.73 12.10
C PRO A 141 8.69 -10.76 11.48
N TRP A 142 9.14 -12.02 11.44
CA TRP A 142 8.37 -13.15 10.90
C TRP A 142 8.15 -13.12 9.37
N GLY A 143 8.90 -12.29 8.63
CA GLY A 143 8.94 -12.32 7.16
C GLY A 143 9.68 -13.53 6.55
N THR A 144 10.50 -14.24 7.33
CA THR A 144 11.20 -15.47 6.89
C THR A 144 10.83 -16.61 7.82
N LEU A 145 10.31 -17.71 7.26
CA LEU A 145 9.99 -18.91 8.02
C LEU A 145 11.22 -19.79 8.20
N LYS A 146 11.42 -20.32 9.41
CA LYS A 146 12.41 -21.35 9.70
C LYS A 146 11.73 -22.71 9.60
N ASN A 147 12.29 -23.62 8.78
CA ASN A 147 11.74 -24.95 8.53
C ASN A 147 10.23 -24.95 8.18
N PRO A 148 9.79 -24.21 7.13
CA PRO A 148 8.39 -24.16 6.76
C PRO A 148 7.88 -25.52 6.25
N THR A 149 6.61 -25.83 6.53
CA THR A 149 5.91 -26.96 5.91
C THR A 149 5.60 -26.66 4.45
N TYR A 150 5.63 -27.69 3.61
CA TYR A 150 5.32 -27.58 2.19
C TYR A 150 4.75 -28.90 1.63
N ILE A 151 4.10 -28.80 0.48
CA ILE A 151 3.66 -29.94 -0.33
C ILE A 151 4.52 -30.00 -1.58
N THR A 152 5.08 -31.17 -1.89
CA THR A 152 5.80 -31.39 -3.15
C THR A 152 4.82 -31.81 -4.24
N THR A 153 4.78 -31.07 -5.33
CA THR A 153 3.97 -31.40 -6.51
C THR A 153 4.58 -32.57 -7.29
N GLN A 154 3.80 -33.22 -8.16
CA GLN A 154 4.29 -34.30 -9.02
C GLN A 154 5.47 -33.88 -9.91
N HIS A 155 5.54 -32.60 -10.26
CA HIS A 155 6.63 -32.01 -11.04
C HIS A 155 7.83 -31.57 -10.20
N GLY A 156 7.86 -31.86 -8.89
CA GLY A 156 8.97 -31.55 -7.98
C GLY A 156 8.95 -30.14 -7.38
N ASN A 157 8.05 -29.24 -7.82
CA ASN A 157 7.91 -27.91 -7.21
C ASN A 157 7.33 -27.99 -5.80
N LYS A 158 7.81 -27.17 -4.86
CA LYS A 158 7.25 -27.09 -3.51
C LYS A 158 6.23 -25.95 -3.38
N LEU A 159 5.10 -26.28 -2.76
CA LEU A 159 4.05 -25.33 -2.39
C LEU A 159 4.13 -25.06 -0.89
N LEU A 160 4.37 -23.82 -0.51
CA LEU A 160 4.43 -23.39 0.89
C LEU A 160 3.06 -23.58 1.57
N THR A 161 3.04 -24.30 2.69
CA THR A 161 1.84 -24.50 3.53
C THR A 161 2.02 -23.98 4.96
N GLY A 162 3.21 -23.45 5.29
CA GLY A 162 3.51 -22.85 6.59
C GLY A 162 3.25 -21.34 6.63
N GLY A 163 3.21 -20.78 7.84
CA GLY A 163 3.01 -19.35 8.06
C GLY A 163 1.66 -18.86 7.55
N TRP A 164 1.64 -17.69 6.90
CA TRP A 164 0.42 -17.11 6.35
C TRP A 164 -0.26 -17.99 5.28
N TRP A 165 0.53 -18.81 4.58
CA TRP A 165 0.06 -19.68 3.51
C TRP A 165 -0.65 -20.94 4.02
N GLY A 166 -0.52 -21.24 5.31
CA GLY A 166 -1.35 -22.24 5.99
C GLY A 166 -2.73 -21.72 6.38
N VAL A 167 -2.91 -20.39 6.45
CA VAL A 167 -4.18 -19.74 6.80
C VAL A 167 -5.09 -19.61 5.59
N ALA A 168 -4.57 -19.04 4.49
CA ALA A 168 -5.31 -18.92 3.24
C ALA A 168 -4.38 -18.87 2.02
N ARG A 169 -4.87 -19.39 0.89
CA ARG A 169 -4.10 -19.49 -0.37
C ARG A 169 -3.64 -18.15 -0.95
N LYS A 170 -4.36 -17.06 -0.67
CA LYS A 170 -4.09 -15.71 -1.19
C LYS A 170 -4.25 -14.65 -0.11
N ILE A 171 -3.86 -14.96 1.13
CA ILE A 171 -3.99 -14.06 2.29
C ILE A 171 -3.41 -12.66 2.05
N HIS A 172 -2.27 -12.57 1.36
CA HIS A 172 -1.69 -11.30 0.93
C HIS A 172 -2.64 -10.47 0.07
N TYR A 173 -3.44 -11.04 -0.84
CA TYR A 173 -4.43 -10.28 -1.62
C TYR A 173 -5.54 -9.72 -0.73
N THR A 174 -6.02 -10.50 0.24
CA THR A 174 -7.02 -10.02 1.21
C THR A 174 -6.48 -8.87 2.05
N ALA A 175 -5.22 -8.96 2.49
CA ALA A 175 -4.57 -7.89 3.24
C ALA A 175 -4.37 -6.63 2.39
N ASP A 176 -3.97 -6.79 1.12
CA ASP A 176 -3.82 -5.69 0.17
C ASP A 176 -5.15 -4.96 -0.07
N LEU A 177 -6.21 -5.74 -0.32
CA LEU A 177 -7.56 -5.21 -0.50
C LEU A 177 -8.09 -4.51 0.76
N THR A 178 -7.73 -5.00 1.95
CA THR A 178 -8.06 -4.36 3.23
C THR A 178 -7.35 -3.01 3.38
N MET A 179 -6.08 -2.91 2.97
CA MET A 179 -5.39 -1.62 2.92
C MET A 179 -6.10 -0.68 1.94
N ALA A 180 -6.39 -1.13 0.71
CA ALA A 180 -7.10 -0.32 -0.28
C ALA A 180 -8.46 0.18 0.22
N LEU A 181 -9.21 -0.66 0.93
CA LEU A 181 -10.48 -0.27 1.57
C LEU A 181 -10.27 0.83 2.60
N SER A 182 -9.25 0.70 3.46
CA SER A 182 -8.95 1.68 4.49
C SER A 182 -8.61 3.07 3.90
N TRP A 183 -8.00 3.12 2.71
CA TRP A 183 -7.68 4.37 1.99
C TRP A 183 -8.94 5.07 1.45
N GLY A 184 -10.01 4.33 1.16
CA GLY A 184 -11.32 4.89 0.85
C GLY A 184 -12.04 5.35 2.12
N LEU A 185 -12.13 4.47 3.12
CA LEU A 185 -12.87 4.72 4.38
C LEU A 185 -12.40 5.96 5.14
N ILE A 186 -11.09 6.25 5.12
CA ILE A 186 -10.54 7.44 5.77
C ILE A 186 -11.04 8.75 5.15
N THR A 187 -11.55 8.72 3.92
CA THR A 187 -12.10 9.90 3.23
C THR A 187 -13.57 10.17 3.55
N GLY A 188 -14.24 9.26 4.26
CA GLY A 188 -15.69 9.34 4.51
C GLY A 188 -16.52 8.79 3.35
N PHE A 189 -17.81 9.13 3.31
CA PHE A 189 -18.78 8.55 2.36
C PHE A 189 -19.45 9.58 1.45
N GLU A 190 -18.96 10.82 1.44
CA GLU A 190 -19.56 11.92 0.66
C GLU A 190 -19.28 11.81 -0.85
N SER A 191 -18.24 11.07 -1.24
CA SER A 191 -17.87 10.89 -2.64
C SER A 191 -17.46 9.45 -2.94
N PRO A 192 -17.87 8.87 -4.08
CA PRO A 192 -17.41 7.55 -4.50
C PRO A 192 -15.99 7.58 -5.08
N VAL A 193 -15.45 8.75 -5.43
CA VAL A 193 -14.16 8.88 -6.14
C VAL A 193 -13.00 8.22 -5.38
N PRO A 194 -12.83 8.42 -4.06
CA PRO A 194 -11.76 7.74 -3.29
C PRO A 194 -11.88 6.21 -3.27
N TYR A 195 -13.08 5.65 -3.48
CA TYR A 195 -13.32 4.22 -3.50
C TYR A 195 -13.01 3.56 -4.86
N PHE A 196 -12.71 4.36 -5.89
CA PHE A 196 -12.31 3.84 -7.20
C PHE A 196 -11.12 2.87 -7.07
N TYR A 197 -10.10 3.23 -6.28
CA TYR A 197 -8.92 2.38 -6.10
C TYR A 197 -9.32 1.01 -5.53
N PHE A 198 -10.09 0.96 -4.45
CA PHE A 198 -10.57 -0.29 -3.86
C PHE A 198 -11.36 -1.14 -4.87
N LEU A 199 -12.31 -0.54 -5.59
CA LEU A 199 -13.16 -1.26 -6.55
C LEU A 199 -12.34 -1.80 -7.74
N PHE A 200 -11.48 -0.97 -8.32
CA PHE A 200 -10.58 -1.37 -9.38
C PHE A 200 -9.68 -2.52 -8.92
N PHE A 201 -9.08 -2.41 -7.74
CA PHE A 201 -8.16 -3.39 -7.21
C PHE A 201 -8.85 -4.71 -6.85
N ALA A 202 -10.10 -4.67 -6.37
CA ALA A 202 -10.92 -5.86 -6.16
C ALA A 202 -11.13 -6.65 -7.46
N ILE A 203 -11.38 -5.96 -8.58
CA ILE A 203 -11.55 -6.59 -9.90
C ILE A 203 -10.22 -7.20 -10.36
N VAL A 204 -9.12 -6.45 -10.29
CA VAL A 204 -7.79 -6.93 -10.72
C VAL A 204 -7.33 -8.14 -9.90
N LEU A 205 -7.52 -8.14 -8.58
CA LEU A 205 -7.14 -9.28 -7.73
C LEU A 205 -8.01 -10.52 -7.93
N SER A 206 -9.20 -10.35 -8.50
CA SER A 206 -10.12 -11.46 -8.82
C SER A 206 -9.83 -12.10 -10.18
N HIS A 207 -9.16 -11.37 -11.07
CA HIS A 207 -8.72 -11.85 -12.39
C HIS A 207 -7.56 -12.84 -12.26
#